data_AF-R4MM84-F1
#
_entry.id   AF-R4MM84-F1
#
_cell.length_a   1.000
_cell.length_b   1.000
_cell.length_c   1.000
_cell.angle_alpha   90.00
_cell.angle_beta   90.00
_cell.angle_gamma   90.00
#
_symmetry.space_group_name_H-M   'P 1'
#
loop_
_entity.id
_entity.type
_entity.pdbx_description
1 polymer ?
#
loop_
_entity_poly.entity_id
_entity_poly.type
_entity_poly.pdbx_seq_one_letter_code
_entity_poly.pdbx_strand_id
1 'polypeptide(L)'
;MSFVIVAPEALMSVASEVAGIGSALIAANAAAAAPTTGVLAAAADEVSAAMAALFGAHAQEYQRLSAQAAGFHAQFVQALNAGVNSYASAEAANASPLQAVEQQVLGLINGPAQTLLGRPLIGNGADGAPGTGQPGGPGGLLWGNGGNGGSGVAGVGGPGGSGGAAGLFGHGGNGGAGGSNAAGAGGVGGAGGAGWLVGNGGAGGFGGVGTTVSGNGGAGGAAGAFGRGGAGLAGGAAVIGGLPGNGGAGGNAGLIGAGGDGGVGGVGAPGTNGMNPPSTTRPARRQTEAPAPTTAPVAVAQGCPATCAGRAGGAGGLGGSGSDTSEGPVTGGNGGNGGDGGPGAPGGNGAPGGIGVNTGTGWAYGGNGGNGGDGGAGARGGDGGNGGNGLALNGGNGIGGNGGAGGRGGTGAAGGNGGIGGGATGTLTFFGSGGDGGPGGAGANTAGTGGVGGVGGAGGQGGLLFGDGGNGGAGGAGGIGGLQLGGAGGKGGSGLVGGDGGNGGAGGAGGNGGKGGAGGAGGGAGMFSQPGVHGAGGTGGQGGAGGAGGAGGAAGAGTVVAGNPGDPGGFGAAGADGLPG
;
A
#
# COMPACT_ATOMS: atom_id res chain seq x y z
N MET A 1 -25.22 -23.54 -39.70
CA MET A 1 -24.34 -22.40 -40.04
C MET A 1 -23.19 -22.43 -39.05
N SER A 2 -21.94 -22.46 -39.52
CA SER A 2 -20.77 -22.43 -38.63
C SER A 2 -20.63 -21.03 -38.05
N PHE A 3 -20.72 -20.89 -36.73
CA PHE A 3 -20.43 -19.63 -36.05
C PHE A 3 -18.92 -19.43 -36.01
N VAL A 4 -18.45 -18.29 -36.52
CA VAL A 4 -17.07 -17.87 -36.37
C VAL A 4 -17.05 -16.92 -35.17
N ILE A 5 -16.38 -17.32 -34.09
CA ILE A 5 -16.19 -16.50 -32.89
C ILE A 5 -14.79 -15.90 -32.98
N VAL A 6 -14.71 -14.57 -32.94
CA VAL A 6 -13.46 -13.81 -32.91
C VAL A 6 -13.49 -12.96 -31.65
N ALA A 7 -12.36 -12.83 -30.95
CA ALA A 7 -12.20 -11.93 -29.80
C ALA A 7 -11.34 -10.72 -30.23
N PRO A 8 -11.94 -9.59 -30.61
CA PRO A 8 -11.21 -8.43 -31.14
C PRO A 8 -10.15 -7.90 -30.16
N GLU A 9 -10.43 -7.94 -28.86
CA GLU A 9 -9.53 -7.46 -27.80
C GLU A 9 -8.26 -8.32 -27.70
N ALA A 10 -8.40 -9.63 -27.82
CA ALA A 10 -7.27 -10.55 -27.82
C ALA A 10 -6.40 -10.36 -29.08
N LEU A 11 -7.02 -10.12 -30.24
CA LEU A 11 -6.31 -9.88 -31.49
C LEU A 11 -5.60 -8.51 -31.52
N MET A 12 -6.15 -7.47 -30.87
CA MET A 12 -5.46 -6.18 -30.69
C MET A 12 -4.22 -6.30 -29.81
N SER A 13 -4.28 -7.09 -28.73
CA SER A 13 -3.09 -7.41 -27.90
C SER A 13 -2.01 -8.09 -28.73
N VAL A 14 -2.39 -9.12 -29.49
CA VAL A 14 -1.47 -9.85 -30.38
C VAL A 14 -0.89 -8.92 -31.45
N ALA A 15 -1.67 -8.02 -32.04
CA ALA A 15 -1.15 -7.06 -33.03
C ALA A 15 -0.12 -6.08 -32.42
N SER A 16 -0.34 -5.64 -31.18
CA SER A 16 0.59 -4.79 -30.42
C SER A 16 1.86 -5.54 -30.04
N GLU A 17 1.75 -6.78 -29.57
CA GLU A 17 2.88 -7.65 -29.26
C GLU A 17 3.73 -7.95 -30.49
N VAL A 18 3.08 -8.28 -31.62
CA VAL A 18 3.76 -8.51 -32.90
C VAL A 18 4.47 -7.23 -33.37
N ALA A 19 3.87 -6.05 -33.21
CA ALA A 19 4.53 -4.78 -33.50
C ALA A 19 5.76 -4.55 -32.60
N GLY A 20 5.66 -4.88 -31.31
CA GLY A 20 6.76 -4.83 -30.34
C GLY A 20 7.94 -5.74 -30.70
N ILE A 21 7.65 -6.98 -31.12
CA ILE A 21 8.65 -7.92 -31.64
C ILE A 21 9.38 -7.33 -32.85
N GLY A 22 8.63 -6.72 -33.78
CA GLY A 22 9.21 -6.06 -34.95
C GLY A 22 10.15 -4.90 -34.58
N SER A 23 9.74 -4.05 -33.63
CA SER A 23 10.58 -2.95 -33.13
C SER A 23 11.86 -3.45 -32.47
N ALA A 24 11.77 -4.49 -31.63
CA ALA A 24 12.92 -5.10 -30.97
C ALA A 24 13.91 -5.70 -31.98
N LEU A 25 13.41 -6.38 -33.01
CA LEU A 25 14.23 -6.94 -34.09
C LEU A 25 14.96 -5.85 -34.89
N ILE A 26 14.27 -4.76 -35.23
CA ILE A 26 14.88 -3.62 -35.95
C ILE A 26 15.96 -2.96 -35.09
N ALA A 27 15.69 -2.74 -33.80
CA ALA A 27 16.65 -2.15 -32.88
C ALA A 27 17.90 -3.05 -32.68
N ALA A 28 17.70 -4.36 -32.56
CA ALA A 28 18.79 -5.33 -32.45
C ALA A 28 19.64 -5.39 -33.71
N ASN A 29 19.03 -5.45 -34.90
CA ASN A 29 19.75 -5.46 -36.18
C ASN A 29 20.53 -4.15 -36.41
N ALA A 30 19.97 -3.01 -35.98
CA ALA A 30 20.66 -1.72 -36.03
C ALA A 30 21.86 -1.65 -35.08
N ALA A 31 21.72 -2.14 -33.85
CA ALA A 31 22.81 -2.19 -32.87
C ALA A 31 23.96 -3.12 -33.30
N ALA A 32 23.63 -4.23 -33.96
CA ALA A 32 24.61 -5.19 -34.48
C ALA A 32 25.31 -4.73 -35.77
N ALA A 33 24.81 -3.69 -36.45
CA ALA A 33 25.34 -3.26 -37.75
C ALA A 33 26.82 -2.85 -37.66
N ALA A 34 27.15 -1.87 -36.82
CA ALA A 34 28.51 -1.36 -36.67
C ALA A 34 29.56 -2.44 -36.29
N PRO A 35 29.34 -3.28 -35.26
CA PRO A 35 30.32 -4.30 -34.88
C PRO A 35 30.47 -5.44 -35.90
N THR A 36 29.45 -5.74 -36.70
CA THR A 36 29.51 -6.83 -37.70
C THR A 36 30.06 -6.37 -39.05
N THR A 37 29.85 -5.11 -39.44
CA THR A 37 30.46 -4.55 -40.66
C THR A 37 31.87 -4.02 -40.43
N GLY A 38 32.25 -3.77 -39.18
CA GLY A 38 33.55 -3.20 -38.78
C GLY A 38 34.60 -4.21 -38.35
N VAL A 39 34.47 -5.50 -38.71
CA VAL A 39 35.43 -6.54 -38.34
C VAL A 39 36.79 -6.24 -38.97
N LEU A 40 37.81 -6.10 -38.12
CA LEU A 40 39.19 -5.85 -38.53
C LEU A 40 39.92 -7.17 -38.82
N ALA A 41 40.86 -7.13 -39.76
CA ALA A 41 41.75 -8.26 -40.03
C ALA A 41 42.55 -8.63 -38.76
N ALA A 42 42.61 -9.92 -38.42
CA ALA A 42 43.29 -10.40 -37.22
C ALA A 42 44.82 -10.23 -37.28
N ALA A 43 45.39 -10.21 -38.49
CA ALA A 43 46.78 -9.92 -38.78
C ALA A 43 46.91 -9.21 -40.14
N ALA A 44 48.10 -8.72 -40.46
CA ALA A 44 48.38 -7.94 -41.67
C ALA A 44 48.49 -8.79 -42.96
N ASP A 45 48.16 -10.08 -42.89
CA ASP A 45 48.19 -10.98 -44.03
C ASP A 45 46.93 -10.90 -44.89
N GLU A 46 47.08 -11.30 -46.15
CA GLU A 46 46.04 -11.22 -47.17
C GLU A 46 44.84 -12.15 -46.88
N VAL A 47 45.05 -13.26 -46.16
CA VAL A 47 43.98 -14.19 -45.79
C VAL A 47 43.11 -13.57 -44.69
N SER A 48 43.72 -12.96 -43.67
CA SER A 48 43.01 -12.21 -42.63
C SER A 48 42.23 -11.02 -43.20
N ALA A 49 42.82 -10.29 -44.17
CA ALA A 49 42.15 -9.19 -44.86
C ALA A 49 40.96 -9.67 -45.72
N ALA A 50 41.13 -10.77 -46.47
CA ALA A 50 40.07 -11.34 -47.29
C ALA A 50 38.91 -11.90 -46.44
N MET A 51 39.21 -12.54 -45.30
CA MET A 51 38.19 -13.04 -44.37
C MET A 51 37.41 -11.90 -43.71
N ALA A 52 38.07 -10.82 -43.28
CA ALA A 52 37.41 -9.63 -42.75
C ALA A 52 36.49 -8.97 -43.81
N ALA A 53 36.95 -8.89 -45.07
CA ALA A 53 36.14 -8.37 -46.17
C ALA A 53 34.91 -9.25 -46.47
N LEU A 54 35.05 -10.59 -46.40
CA LEU A 54 33.95 -11.53 -46.57
C LEU A 54 32.89 -11.36 -45.47
N PHE A 55 33.30 -11.27 -44.20
CA PHE A 55 32.38 -11.04 -43.09
C PHE A 55 31.69 -9.67 -43.19
N GLY A 56 32.42 -8.63 -43.61
CA GLY A 56 31.84 -7.30 -43.87
C GLY A 56 30.80 -7.31 -45.00
N ALA A 57 31.06 -8.00 -46.11
CA ALA A 57 30.12 -8.13 -47.21
C ALA A 57 28.86 -8.93 -46.81
N HIS A 58 29.04 -10.04 -46.10
CA HIS A 58 27.92 -10.85 -45.60
C HIS A 58 27.04 -10.07 -44.61
N ALA A 59 27.65 -9.28 -43.73
CA ALA A 59 26.93 -8.40 -42.81
C ALA A 59 26.10 -7.34 -43.57
N GLN A 60 26.63 -6.76 -44.65
CA GLN A 60 25.88 -5.79 -45.48
C GLN A 60 24.67 -6.43 -46.20
N GLU A 61 24.81 -7.66 -46.70
CA GLU A 61 23.70 -8.40 -47.30
C GLU A 61 22.63 -8.74 -46.27
N TYR A 62 23.03 -9.20 -45.09
CA TYR A 62 22.12 -9.46 -43.98
C TYR A 62 21.34 -8.20 -43.57
N GLN A 63 22.01 -7.04 -43.51
CA GLN A 63 21.34 -5.77 -43.19
C GLN A 63 20.28 -5.39 -44.24
N ARG A 64 20.54 -5.60 -45.54
CA ARG A 64 19.53 -5.37 -46.60
C ARG A 64 18.32 -6.31 -46.47
N LEU A 65 18.57 -7.60 -46.22
CA LEU A 65 17.51 -8.58 -46.02
C LEU A 65 16.65 -8.25 -44.79
N SER A 66 17.30 -7.81 -43.70
CA SER A 66 16.62 -7.41 -42.47
C SER A 66 15.68 -6.21 -42.67
N ALA A 67 16.07 -5.26 -43.52
CA ALA A 67 15.22 -4.12 -43.89
C ALA A 67 14.00 -4.54 -44.72
N GLN A 68 14.16 -5.52 -45.62
CA GLN A 68 13.06 -6.08 -46.39
C GLN A 68 12.06 -6.84 -45.50
N ALA A 69 12.56 -7.63 -44.54
CA ALA A 69 11.74 -8.32 -43.56
C ALA A 69 10.96 -7.34 -42.66
N ALA A 70 11.59 -6.22 -42.26
CA ALA A 70 10.92 -5.15 -41.50
C ALA A 70 9.75 -4.53 -42.28
N GLY A 71 9.91 -4.32 -43.59
CA GLY A 71 8.84 -3.83 -44.46
C GLY A 71 7.65 -4.79 -44.56
N PHE A 72 7.92 -6.09 -44.71
CA PHE A 72 6.88 -7.13 -44.71
C PHE A 72 6.14 -7.18 -43.37
N HIS A 73 6.89 -7.14 -42.26
CA HIS A 73 6.32 -7.17 -40.91
C HIS A 73 5.38 -5.98 -40.65
N ALA A 74 5.76 -4.78 -41.11
CA ALA A 74 4.92 -3.60 -41.00
C ALA A 74 3.59 -3.76 -41.78
N GLN A 75 3.65 -4.31 -43.00
CA GLN A 75 2.46 -4.59 -43.81
C GLN A 75 1.57 -5.65 -43.16
N PHE A 76 2.15 -6.69 -42.56
CA PHE A 76 1.41 -7.72 -41.84
C PHE A 76 0.66 -7.15 -40.64
N VAL A 77 1.32 -6.34 -39.80
CA VAL A 77 0.68 -5.66 -38.66
C VAL A 77 -0.42 -4.71 -39.13
N GLN A 78 -0.22 -3.99 -40.24
CA GLN A 78 -1.23 -3.09 -40.80
C GLN A 78 -2.47 -3.86 -41.30
N ALA A 79 -2.28 -4.97 -42.01
CA ALA A 79 -3.37 -5.82 -42.49
C ALA A 79 -4.13 -6.47 -41.33
N LEU A 80 -3.43 -6.91 -40.28
CA LEU A 80 -4.02 -7.46 -39.07
C LEU A 80 -4.92 -6.42 -38.36
N ASN A 81 -4.44 -5.20 -38.17
CA ASN A 81 -5.22 -4.11 -37.59
C ASN A 81 -6.46 -3.75 -38.44
N ALA A 82 -6.33 -3.75 -39.77
CA ALA A 82 -7.46 -3.51 -40.67
C ALA A 82 -8.52 -4.62 -40.58
N GLY A 83 -8.10 -5.88 -40.44
CA GLY A 83 -8.99 -7.01 -40.22
C GLY A 83 -9.75 -6.92 -38.90
N VAL A 84 -9.05 -6.62 -37.80
CA VAL A 84 -9.65 -6.45 -36.47
C VAL A 84 -10.71 -5.34 -36.45
N ASN A 85 -10.44 -4.19 -37.06
CA ASN A 85 -11.40 -3.09 -37.16
C ASN A 85 -12.64 -3.45 -38.00
N SER A 86 -12.47 -4.32 -39.01
CA SER A 86 -13.58 -4.82 -39.83
C SER A 86 -14.49 -5.77 -39.04
N TYR A 87 -13.92 -6.60 -38.15
CA TYR A 87 -14.70 -7.47 -37.25
C TYR A 87 -15.38 -6.68 -36.13
N ALA A 88 -14.68 -5.72 -35.51
CA ALA A 88 -15.25 -4.86 -34.47
C ALA A 88 -16.39 -3.97 -35.00
N SER A 89 -16.25 -3.42 -36.21
CA SER A 89 -17.34 -2.64 -36.84
C SER A 89 -18.54 -3.51 -37.23
N ALA A 90 -18.33 -4.76 -37.61
CA ALA A 90 -19.41 -5.71 -37.88
C ALA A 90 -20.18 -6.10 -36.60
N GLU A 91 -19.51 -6.25 -35.45
CA GLU A 91 -20.17 -6.45 -34.16
C GLU A 91 -20.94 -5.21 -33.71
N ALA A 92 -20.35 -4.02 -33.80
CA ALA A 92 -21.01 -2.77 -33.44
C ALA A 92 -22.26 -2.50 -34.28
N ALA A 93 -22.20 -2.77 -35.59
CA ALA A 93 -23.35 -2.63 -36.48
C ALA A 93 -24.50 -3.57 -36.11
N ASN A 94 -24.19 -4.80 -35.68
CA ASN A 94 -25.18 -5.80 -35.28
C ASN A 94 -25.73 -5.60 -33.84
N ALA A 95 -25.03 -4.89 -32.95
CA ALA A 95 -25.51 -4.54 -31.61
C ALA A 95 -26.46 -3.33 -31.61
N SER A 96 -26.28 -2.40 -32.55
CA SER A 96 -27.02 -1.13 -32.62
C SER A 96 -28.55 -1.23 -32.72
N PRO A 97 -29.16 -2.21 -33.43
CA PRO A 97 -30.62 -2.32 -33.51
C PRO A 97 -31.24 -2.83 -32.21
N LEU A 98 -30.53 -3.68 -31.46
CA LEU A 98 -30.98 -4.17 -30.14
C LEU A 98 -30.88 -3.04 -29.10
N GLN A 99 -29.77 -2.29 -29.09
CA GLN A 99 -29.60 -1.14 -28.18
C GLN A 99 -30.66 -0.06 -28.40
N ALA A 100 -31.07 0.20 -29.65
CA ALA A 100 -32.13 1.16 -29.93
C ALA A 100 -33.49 0.70 -29.38
N VAL A 101 -33.83 -0.58 -29.53
CA VAL A 101 -35.06 -1.17 -28.97
C VAL A 101 -35.02 -1.17 -27.43
N GLU A 102 -33.88 -1.51 -26.83
CA GLU A 102 -33.67 -1.45 -25.39
C GLU A 102 -33.84 -0.03 -24.84
N GLN A 103 -33.25 0.97 -25.48
CA GLN A 103 -33.40 2.38 -25.09
C GLN A 103 -34.85 2.86 -25.21
N GLN A 104 -35.59 2.37 -26.20
CA GLN A 104 -37.01 2.70 -26.39
C GLN A 104 -37.90 2.08 -25.29
N VAL A 105 -37.65 0.82 -24.93
CA VAL A 105 -38.36 0.13 -23.84
C VAL A 105 -37.99 0.73 -22.48
N LEU A 106 -36.71 0.99 -22.21
CA LEU A 106 -36.26 1.65 -21.00
C LEU A 106 -36.80 3.08 -20.90
N GLY A 107 -36.87 3.81 -22.00
CA GLY A 107 -37.48 5.14 -22.05
C GLY A 107 -38.96 5.13 -21.65
N LEU A 108 -39.72 4.12 -22.09
CA LEU A 108 -41.13 3.95 -21.72
C LEU A 108 -41.30 3.59 -20.22
N ILE A 109 -40.44 2.73 -19.69
CA ILE A 109 -40.45 2.32 -18.27
C ILE A 109 -39.99 3.46 -17.37
N ASN A 110 -38.96 4.20 -17.77
CA ASN A 110 -38.36 5.26 -16.97
C ASN A 110 -39.11 6.60 -17.07
N GLY A 111 -39.86 6.84 -18.15
CA GLY A 111 -40.55 8.10 -18.42
C GLY A 111 -41.34 8.65 -17.22
N PRO A 112 -42.27 7.87 -16.64
CA PRO A 112 -43.04 8.32 -15.48
C PRO A 112 -42.19 8.72 -14.27
N ALA A 113 -41.16 7.94 -13.94
CA ALA A 113 -40.28 8.21 -12.80
C ALA A 113 -39.31 9.37 -13.06
N GLN A 114 -38.81 9.50 -14.30
CA GLN A 114 -37.98 10.63 -14.69
C GLN A 114 -38.75 11.95 -14.57
N THR A 115 -40.05 11.96 -14.91
CA THR A 115 -40.92 13.13 -14.76
C THR A 115 -41.31 13.40 -13.29
N LEU A 116 -41.63 12.37 -12.51
CA LEU A 116 -42.14 12.54 -11.14
C LEU A 116 -41.06 12.67 -10.07
N LEU A 117 -39.93 11.98 -10.25
CA LEU A 117 -38.87 11.82 -9.24
C LEU A 117 -37.50 12.31 -9.74
N GLY A 118 -37.42 12.79 -11.00
CA GLY A 118 -36.18 13.32 -11.59
C GLY A 118 -35.09 12.27 -11.87
N ARG A 119 -35.42 10.98 -11.72
CA ARG A 119 -34.48 9.86 -11.84
C ARG A 119 -35.14 8.66 -12.51
N PRO A 120 -34.40 7.88 -13.32
CA PRO A 120 -34.95 6.69 -13.96
C PRO A 120 -35.22 5.61 -12.91
N LEU A 121 -36.14 4.68 -13.18
CA LEU A 121 -36.32 3.49 -12.34
C LEU A 121 -35.18 2.50 -12.56
N ILE A 122 -34.78 2.32 -13.82
CA ILE A 122 -33.79 1.34 -14.27
C ILE A 122 -32.75 2.04 -15.14
N GLY A 123 -31.48 1.89 -14.81
CA GLY A 123 -30.37 2.40 -15.61
C GLY A 123 -29.17 2.75 -14.74
N ASN A 124 -27.96 2.62 -15.29
CA ASN A 124 -26.78 3.07 -14.57
C ASN A 124 -26.70 4.60 -14.54
N GLY A 125 -26.03 5.12 -13.52
CA GLY A 125 -25.69 6.52 -13.44
C GLY A 125 -24.69 6.90 -14.53
N ALA A 126 -24.78 8.14 -15.02
CA ALA A 126 -23.84 8.65 -16.00
C ALA A 126 -22.46 8.85 -15.35
N ASP A 127 -21.40 8.40 -16.01
CA ASP A 127 -20.04 8.67 -15.55
C ASP A 127 -19.71 10.17 -15.66
N GLY A 128 -18.99 10.69 -14.68
CA GLY A 128 -18.44 12.03 -14.73
C GLY A 128 -17.38 12.12 -15.83
N ALA A 129 -17.36 13.23 -16.57
CA ALA A 129 -16.42 13.42 -17.66
C ALA A 129 -14.95 13.39 -17.16
N PRO A 130 -14.06 12.61 -17.77
CA PRO A 130 -12.65 12.59 -17.40
C PRO A 130 -12.00 13.98 -17.48
N GLY A 131 -11.10 14.27 -16.55
CA GLY A 131 -10.38 15.54 -16.46
C GLY A 131 -11.23 16.73 -16.02
N THR A 132 -12.47 16.52 -15.57
CA THR A 132 -13.36 17.61 -15.10
C THR A 132 -13.57 17.61 -13.59
N GLY A 133 -13.28 16.50 -12.92
CA GLY A 133 -13.67 16.27 -11.52
C GLY A 133 -15.18 16.15 -11.30
N GLN A 134 -15.98 15.99 -12.37
CA GLN A 134 -17.43 15.85 -12.24
C GLN A 134 -17.81 14.60 -11.45
N PRO A 135 -18.75 14.70 -10.50
CA PRO A 135 -19.32 13.52 -9.85
C PRO A 135 -19.99 12.59 -10.85
N GLY A 136 -19.94 11.29 -10.59
CA GLY A 136 -20.78 10.31 -11.25
C GLY A 136 -22.24 10.50 -10.85
N GLY A 137 -23.14 10.39 -11.82
CA GLY A 137 -24.57 10.44 -11.61
C GLY A 137 -25.08 9.24 -10.80
N PRO A 138 -26.20 9.39 -10.09
CA PRO A 138 -26.80 8.27 -9.37
C PRO A 138 -27.39 7.24 -10.36
N GLY A 139 -27.36 5.97 -9.98
CA GLY A 139 -28.11 4.90 -10.66
C GLY A 139 -29.62 5.11 -10.59
N GLY A 140 -30.37 4.34 -11.38
CA GLY A 140 -31.81 4.29 -11.35
C GLY A 140 -32.34 3.88 -9.97
N LEU A 141 -33.55 4.29 -9.62
CA LEU A 141 -34.10 4.14 -8.27
C LEU A 141 -34.18 2.68 -7.82
N LEU A 142 -34.56 1.77 -8.73
CA LEU A 142 -34.71 0.34 -8.44
C LEU A 142 -33.49 -0.45 -8.87
N TRP A 143 -33.03 -0.27 -10.11
CA TRP A 143 -31.92 -1.05 -10.64
C TRP A 143 -30.93 -0.14 -11.34
N GLY A 144 -29.67 -0.17 -10.93
CA GLY A 144 -28.63 0.61 -11.57
C GLY A 144 -27.42 0.82 -10.69
N ASN A 145 -26.24 0.65 -11.28
CA ASN A 145 -25.01 1.05 -10.64
C ASN A 145 -24.90 2.59 -10.65
N GLY A 146 -24.21 3.15 -9.67
CA GLY A 146 -23.80 4.55 -9.73
C GLY A 146 -22.74 4.76 -10.82
N GLY A 147 -22.73 5.94 -11.44
CA GLY A 147 -21.71 6.31 -12.40
C GLY A 147 -20.36 6.54 -11.72
N ASN A 148 -19.26 6.32 -12.43
CA ASN A 148 -17.92 6.64 -11.94
C ASN A 148 -17.72 8.15 -11.87
N GLY A 149 -16.98 8.63 -10.88
CA GLY A 149 -16.53 10.01 -10.83
C GLY A 149 -15.48 10.29 -11.89
N GLY A 150 -15.59 11.45 -12.55
CA GLY A 150 -14.60 11.92 -13.51
C GLY A 150 -13.27 12.24 -12.82
N SER A 151 -12.15 11.93 -13.47
CA SER A 151 -10.84 12.34 -12.95
C SER A 151 -10.73 13.86 -12.87
N GLY A 152 -9.95 14.36 -11.92
CA GLY A 152 -9.72 15.78 -11.72
C GLY A 152 -8.87 16.41 -12.81
N VAL A 153 -8.99 17.73 -12.98
CA VAL A 153 -8.27 18.50 -14.00
C VAL A 153 -6.75 18.40 -13.77
N ALA A 154 -6.04 17.76 -14.69
CA ALA A 154 -4.57 17.69 -14.67
C ALA A 154 -3.95 19.06 -14.97
N GLY A 155 -2.75 19.31 -14.44
CA GLY A 155 -2.02 20.56 -14.58
C GLY A 155 -2.40 21.63 -13.55
N VAL A 156 -3.61 21.58 -12.99
CA VAL A 156 -4.07 22.50 -11.93
C VAL A 156 -4.35 21.80 -10.60
N GLY A 157 -4.33 20.46 -10.57
CA GLY A 157 -4.59 19.70 -9.35
C GLY A 157 -6.07 19.64 -8.98
N GLY A 158 -6.96 19.57 -9.97
CA GLY A 158 -8.40 19.49 -9.71
C GLY A 158 -8.76 18.23 -8.90
N PRO A 159 -9.72 18.28 -7.97
CA PRO A 159 -10.17 17.09 -7.25
C PRO A 159 -10.82 16.09 -8.20
N GLY A 160 -10.70 14.80 -7.91
CA GLY A 160 -11.48 13.76 -8.58
C GLY A 160 -12.94 13.82 -8.15
N GLY A 161 -13.85 13.55 -9.08
CA GLY A 161 -15.29 13.51 -8.79
C GLY A 161 -15.64 12.32 -7.91
N SER A 162 -16.64 12.46 -7.05
CA SER A 162 -17.17 11.31 -6.30
C SER A 162 -17.88 10.34 -7.24
N GLY A 163 -17.82 9.04 -6.95
CA GLY A 163 -18.69 8.05 -7.57
C GLY A 163 -20.15 8.27 -7.19
N GLY A 164 -21.05 7.96 -8.11
CA GLY A 164 -22.49 8.06 -7.90
C GLY A 164 -23.01 6.96 -6.98
N ALA A 165 -24.09 7.25 -6.26
CA ALA A 165 -24.80 6.23 -5.49
C ALA A 165 -25.52 5.24 -6.41
N ALA A 166 -25.62 3.99 -5.99
CA ALA A 166 -26.44 2.98 -6.65
C ALA A 166 -27.95 3.22 -6.50
N GLY A 167 -28.73 2.46 -7.26
CA GLY A 167 -30.13 2.17 -6.98
C GLY A 167 -30.33 1.20 -5.82
N LEU A 168 -31.59 0.81 -5.59
CA LEU A 168 -31.96 -0.25 -4.62
C LEU A 168 -31.11 -1.52 -4.84
N PHE A 169 -31.00 -1.94 -6.11
CA PHE A 169 -30.11 -2.99 -6.58
C PHE A 169 -29.04 -2.38 -7.50
N GLY A 170 -27.77 -2.49 -7.10
CA GLY A 170 -26.65 -1.98 -7.88
C GLY A 170 -25.46 -1.62 -6.99
N HIS A 171 -24.30 -1.47 -7.61
CA HIS A 171 -23.06 -1.09 -6.95
C HIS A 171 -22.84 0.42 -7.03
N GLY A 172 -22.26 1.00 -5.97
CA GLY A 172 -21.82 2.39 -6.02
C GLY A 172 -20.71 2.57 -7.07
N GLY A 173 -20.70 3.72 -7.73
CA GLY A 173 -19.69 4.04 -8.74
C GLY A 173 -18.32 4.31 -8.10
N ASN A 174 -17.23 4.14 -8.85
CA ASN A 174 -15.90 4.44 -8.32
C ASN A 174 -15.65 5.95 -8.25
N GLY A 175 -14.83 6.39 -7.30
CA GLY A 175 -14.34 7.76 -7.23
C GLY A 175 -13.31 8.04 -8.33
N GLY A 176 -13.35 9.25 -8.89
CA GLY A 176 -12.37 9.71 -9.87
C GLY A 176 -11.01 9.98 -9.24
N ALA A 177 -9.92 9.74 -9.97
CA ALA A 177 -8.58 10.12 -9.49
C ALA A 177 -8.44 11.64 -9.40
N GLY A 178 -7.66 12.13 -8.43
CA GLY A 178 -7.28 13.53 -8.34
C GLY A 178 -6.30 13.93 -9.45
N GLY A 179 -6.45 15.14 -9.98
CA GLY A 179 -5.58 15.68 -11.01
C GLY A 179 -4.16 15.94 -10.48
N SER A 180 -3.15 15.72 -11.32
CA SER A 180 -1.78 16.09 -10.98
C SER A 180 -1.54 17.59 -11.13
N ASN A 181 -0.57 18.15 -10.41
CA ASN A 181 -0.15 19.54 -10.57
C ASN A 181 1.38 19.68 -10.43
N ALA A 182 2.04 20.06 -11.53
CA ALA A 182 3.49 20.27 -11.55
C ALA A 182 3.92 21.60 -10.91
N ALA A 183 2.99 22.52 -10.68
CA ALA A 183 3.25 23.86 -10.14
C ALA A 183 2.54 24.14 -8.81
N GLY A 184 1.90 23.13 -8.20
CA GLY A 184 1.08 23.32 -7.02
C GLY A 184 0.58 22.03 -6.39
N ALA A 185 -0.55 22.11 -5.69
CA ALA A 185 -1.11 20.97 -5.00
C ALA A 185 -1.75 19.98 -5.98
N GLY A 186 -1.56 18.69 -5.75
CA GLY A 186 -2.30 17.62 -6.43
C GLY A 186 -3.72 17.54 -5.89
N GLY A 187 -4.65 17.14 -6.74
CA GLY A 187 -6.06 17.01 -6.37
C GLY A 187 -6.30 15.79 -5.50
N VAL A 188 -7.25 15.87 -4.58
CA VAL A 188 -7.70 14.70 -3.81
C VAL A 188 -8.43 13.70 -4.71
N GLY A 189 -8.30 12.41 -4.42
CA GLY A 189 -9.14 11.39 -5.04
C GLY A 189 -10.60 11.52 -4.59
N GLY A 190 -11.53 11.28 -5.52
CA GLY A 190 -12.96 11.31 -5.23
C GLY A 190 -13.38 10.13 -4.36
N ALA A 191 -14.40 10.31 -3.52
CA ALA A 191 -14.96 9.20 -2.74
C ALA A 191 -15.70 8.21 -3.65
N GLY A 192 -15.71 6.92 -3.29
CA GLY A 192 -16.56 5.92 -3.91
C GLY A 192 -18.04 6.14 -3.57
N GLY A 193 -18.92 5.77 -4.49
CA GLY A 193 -20.36 5.85 -4.32
C GLY A 193 -20.89 4.77 -3.38
N ALA A 194 -22.01 5.04 -2.73
CA ALA A 194 -22.65 4.05 -1.84
C ALA A 194 -23.44 3.00 -2.63
N GLY A 195 -23.45 1.76 -2.14
CA GLY A 195 -24.53 0.80 -2.43
C GLY A 195 -25.81 1.14 -1.64
N TRP A 196 -26.91 0.42 -1.86
CA TRP A 196 -28.18 0.68 -1.16
C TRP A 196 -28.80 -0.53 -0.45
N LEU A 197 -29.63 -1.35 -1.11
CA LEU A 197 -30.13 -2.58 -0.48
C LEU A 197 -29.21 -3.75 -0.81
N VAL A 198 -29.00 -4.02 -2.10
CA VAL A 198 -28.05 -5.04 -2.57
C VAL A 198 -27.04 -4.37 -3.46
N GLY A 199 -25.80 -4.30 -2.99
CA GLY A 199 -24.80 -3.47 -3.64
C GLY A 199 -23.55 -3.31 -2.81
N ASN A 200 -22.41 -3.46 -3.47
CA ASN A 200 -21.13 -3.04 -2.91
C ASN A 200 -20.99 -1.52 -2.99
N GLY A 201 -20.21 -0.94 -2.09
CA GLY A 201 -19.72 0.42 -2.26
C GLY A 201 -18.66 0.48 -3.36
N GLY A 202 -18.58 1.61 -4.06
CA GLY A 202 -17.55 1.85 -5.07
C GLY A 202 -16.18 2.11 -4.42
N ALA A 203 -15.09 1.83 -5.14
CA ALA A 203 -13.76 2.21 -4.67
C ALA A 203 -13.61 3.74 -4.64
N GLY A 204 -12.74 4.26 -3.78
CA GLY A 204 -12.30 5.65 -3.85
C GLY A 204 -11.45 5.93 -5.11
N GLY A 205 -11.01 7.16 -5.29
CA GLY A 205 -10.07 7.57 -6.33
C GLY A 205 -8.65 7.71 -5.80
N PHE A 206 -7.64 7.55 -6.64
CA PHE A 206 -6.26 7.85 -6.26
C PHE A 206 -6.06 9.34 -6.01
N GLY A 207 -5.20 9.69 -5.05
CA GLY A 207 -4.73 11.05 -4.85
C GLY A 207 -3.79 11.52 -5.97
N GLY A 208 -3.97 12.75 -6.44
CA GLY A 208 -3.15 13.37 -7.46
C GLY A 208 -1.77 13.77 -6.94
N VAL A 209 -0.75 13.64 -7.78
CA VAL A 209 0.62 14.07 -7.47
C VAL A 209 0.72 15.60 -7.48
N GLY A 210 1.34 16.18 -6.44
CA GLY A 210 1.58 17.62 -6.33
C GLY A 210 3.01 17.96 -5.93
N THR A 211 3.46 19.16 -6.28
CA THR A 211 4.79 19.69 -5.89
C THR A 211 4.79 20.42 -4.55
N THR A 212 3.64 20.92 -4.08
CA THR A 212 3.53 21.52 -2.73
C THR A 212 2.90 20.58 -1.72
N VAL A 213 1.76 19.97 -2.08
CA VAL A 213 1.01 18.96 -1.33
C VAL A 213 0.40 18.02 -2.36
N SER A 214 0.49 16.72 -2.16
CA SER A 214 -0.18 15.72 -2.99
C SER A 214 -1.54 15.40 -2.40
N GLY A 215 -2.49 15.07 -3.26
CA GLY A 215 -3.84 14.79 -2.85
C GLY A 215 -3.94 13.49 -2.05
N ASN A 216 -4.81 13.48 -1.04
CA ASN A 216 -5.17 12.24 -0.36
C ASN A 216 -5.92 11.31 -1.31
N GLY A 217 -5.84 10.01 -1.04
CA GLY A 217 -6.71 9.02 -1.66
C GLY A 217 -8.15 9.21 -1.23
N GLY A 218 -9.07 8.89 -2.12
CA GLY A 218 -10.50 8.91 -1.88
C GLY A 218 -10.92 7.75 -1.00
N ALA A 219 -11.87 8.00 -0.11
CA ALA A 219 -12.48 6.95 0.69
C ALA A 219 -13.32 6.02 -0.18
N GLY A 220 -13.36 4.73 0.16
CA GLY A 220 -14.29 3.78 -0.41
C GLY A 220 -15.73 4.08 0.02
N GLY A 221 -16.69 3.77 -0.86
CA GLY A 221 -18.10 3.92 -0.58
C GLY A 221 -18.61 2.87 0.40
N ALA A 222 -19.62 3.23 1.19
CA ALA A 222 -20.33 2.27 2.02
C ALA A 222 -21.10 1.26 1.16
N ALA A 223 -21.18 0.01 1.60
CA ALA A 223 -22.06 -0.97 0.99
C ALA A 223 -23.53 -0.67 1.28
N GLY A 224 -24.40 -1.33 0.51
CA GLY A 224 -25.79 -1.49 0.88
C GLY A 224 -25.99 -2.51 2.01
N ALA A 225 -27.25 -2.80 2.35
CA ALA A 225 -27.58 -3.80 3.37
C ALA A 225 -26.91 -5.16 3.10
N PHE A 226 -26.82 -5.59 1.84
CA PHE A 226 -26.09 -6.77 1.39
C PHE A 226 -24.99 -6.36 0.42
N GLY A 227 -23.74 -6.41 0.86
CA GLY A 227 -22.60 -6.05 0.02
C GLY A 227 -21.36 -5.68 0.82
N ARG A 228 -20.24 -5.59 0.11
CA ARG A 228 -18.94 -5.20 0.68
C ARG A 228 -18.71 -3.71 0.55
N GLY A 229 -18.04 -3.14 1.54
CA GLY A 229 -17.56 -1.76 1.45
C GLY A 229 -16.50 -1.62 0.36
N GLY A 230 -16.44 -0.46 -0.28
CA GLY A 230 -15.44 -0.17 -1.30
C GLY A 230 -14.06 0.05 -0.70
N ALA A 231 -12.99 -0.21 -1.45
CA ALA A 231 -11.64 0.09 -0.99
C ALA A 231 -11.38 1.61 -1.00
N GLY A 232 -10.65 2.10 0.00
CA GLY A 232 -9.99 3.39 -0.07
C GLY A 232 -8.73 3.28 -0.93
N LEU A 233 -8.45 4.28 -1.77
CA LEU A 233 -7.30 4.22 -2.67
C LEU A 233 -6.12 5.05 -2.17
N ALA A 234 -4.96 4.88 -2.81
CA ALA A 234 -3.71 5.45 -2.32
C ALA A 234 -3.67 6.99 -2.42
N GLY A 235 -2.94 7.62 -1.49
CA GLY A 235 -2.57 9.02 -1.55
C GLY A 235 -1.50 9.29 -2.61
N GLY A 236 -1.48 10.51 -3.15
CA GLY A 236 -0.49 10.93 -4.13
C GLY A 236 0.90 10.99 -3.52
N ALA A 237 1.90 10.50 -4.27
CA ALA A 237 3.30 10.63 -3.89
C ALA A 237 3.76 12.08 -4.00
N ALA A 238 4.57 12.53 -3.05
CA ALA A 238 5.14 13.86 -3.07
C ALA A 238 6.31 14.00 -4.04
N VAL A 239 6.39 15.15 -4.70
CA VAL A 239 7.51 15.55 -5.57
C VAL A 239 8.26 16.72 -4.93
N ILE A 240 9.58 16.79 -5.16
CA ILE A 240 10.56 17.80 -4.71
C ILE A 240 10.03 18.72 -3.60
N GLY A 241 10.24 18.31 -2.36
CA GLY A 241 9.89 19.12 -1.19
C GLY A 241 8.40 19.35 -0.97
N GLY A 242 7.46 18.58 -1.55
CA GLY A 242 6.02 18.60 -1.28
C GLY A 242 5.54 17.61 -0.20
N LEU A 243 4.33 17.79 0.36
CA LEU A 243 3.73 16.89 1.37
C LEU A 243 3.06 15.72 0.62
N PRO A 244 3.21 14.45 1.05
CA PRO A 244 2.47 13.37 0.42
C PRO A 244 1.00 13.36 0.84
N GLY A 245 0.19 12.67 0.05
CA GLY A 245 -1.21 12.41 0.40
C GLY A 245 -1.34 11.21 1.34
N ASN A 246 -2.33 11.23 2.21
CA ASN A 246 -2.71 10.04 2.98
C ASN A 246 -3.52 9.06 2.13
N GLY A 247 -3.53 7.79 2.49
CA GLY A 247 -4.43 6.80 1.93
C GLY A 247 -5.89 7.07 2.29
N GLY A 248 -6.81 6.73 1.39
CA GLY A 248 -8.25 6.82 1.64
C GLY A 248 -8.74 5.72 2.58
N ALA A 249 -9.74 6.02 3.41
CA ALA A 249 -10.35 4.98 4.26
C ALA A 249 -11.17 3.98 3.42
N GLY A 250 -11.19 2.71 3.82
CA GLY A 250 -12.11 1.72 3.29
C GLY A 250 -13.55 1.98 3.74
N GLY A 251 -14.50 1.59 2.90
CA GLY A 251 -15.92 1.71 3.16
C GLY A 251 -16.43 0.64 4.11
N ASN A 252 -17.45 0.97 4.90
CA ASN A 252 -18.10 -0.01 5.77
C ASN A 252 -19.07 -0.89 4.97
N ALA A 253 -19.27 -2.12 5.40
CA ALA A 253 -20.42 -2.92 5.01
C ALA A 253 -21.72 -2.40 5.65
N GLY A 254 -22.85 -2.85 5.11
CA GLY A 254 -24.19 -2.61 5.69
C GLY A 254 -24.55 -3.67 6.73
N LEU A 255 -25.59 -4.47 6.46
CA LEU A 255 -26.07 -5.50 7.37
C LEU A 255 -25.26 -6.79 7.25
N ILE A 256 -24.99 -7.20 6.01
CA ILE A 256 -24.23 -8.40 5.63
C ILE A 256 -23.18 -8.03 4.59
N GLY A 257 -21.91 -8.18 4.96
CA GLY A 257 -20.76 -8.06 4.08
C GLY A 257 -19.49 -7.63 4.79
N ALA A 258 -18.38 -7.68 4.06
CA ALA A 258 -17.07 -7.30 4.57
C ALA A 258 -16.80 -5.80 4.40
N GLY A 259 -15.99 -5.24 5.30
CA GLY A 259 -15.45 -3.90 5.13
C GLY A 259 -14.45 -3.84 3.97
N GLY A 260 -14.30 -2.65 3.38
CA GLY A 260 -13.29 -2.39 2.37
C GLY A 260 -11.92 -2.09 2.97
N ASP A 261 -10.86 -2.40 2.25
CA ASP A 261 -9.49 -2.10 2.69
C ASP A 261 -9.19 -0.60 2.63
N GLY A 262 -8.31 -0.13 3.51
CA GLY A 262 -7.76 1.21 3.48
C GLY A 262 -6.63 1.37 2.45
N GLY A 263 -6.50 2.58 1.92
CA GLY A 263 -5.51 2.93 0.90
C GLY A 263 -4.12 3.15 1.48
N VAL A 264 -3.10 2.99 0.64
CA VAL A 264 -1.71 3.23 1.02
C VAL A 264 -1.40 4.74 1.08
N GLY A 265 -0.61 5.18 2.05
CA GLY A 265 -0.09 6.55 2.11
C GLY A 265 0.93 6.85 1.01
N GLY A 266 0.98 8.10 0.55
CA GLY A 266 1.92 8.54 -0.48
C GLY A 266 3.37 8.57 0.00
N VAL A 267 4.31 8.30 -0.90
CA VAL A 267 5.75 8.40 -0.61
C VAL A 267 6.15 9.87 -0.44
N GLY A 268 6.93 10.16 0.60
CA GLY A 268 7.47 11.48 0.91
C GLY A 268 8.55 11.93 -0.07
N ALA A 269 8.62 13.24 -0.35
CA ALA A 269 9.53 13.77 -1.36
C ALA A 269 11.00 13.77 -0.88
N PRO A 270 11.96 13.57 -1.81
CA PRO A 270 13.35 13.95 -1.59
C PRO A 270 13.48 15.41 -1.13
N GLY A 271 14.35 15.66 -0.15
CA GLY A 271 14.70 17.03 0.26
C GLY A 271 15.32 17.81 -0.91
N THR A 272 15.18 19.14 -0.89
CA THR A 272 15.89 19.99 -1.87
C THR A 272 17.37 20.05 -1.51
N ASN A 273 18.25 19.83 -2.49
CA ASN A 273 19.68 20.08 -2.30
C ASN A 273 19.87 21.56 -1.94
N GLY A 274 20.57 21.84 -0.83
CA GLY A 274 20.96 23.21 -0.50
C GLY A 274 21.79 23.78 -1.64
N MET A 275 21.27 24.78 -2.35
CA MET A 275 22.07 25.56 -3.28
C MET A 275 23.07 26.36 -2.45
N ASN A 276 24.35 25.98 -2.53
CA ASN A 276 25.44 26.82 -2.00
C ASN A 276 25.37 28.17 -2.75
N PRO A 277 25.18 29.32 -2.07
CA PRO A 277 25.22 30.60 -2.77
C PRO A 277 26.56 30.70 -3.52
N PRO A 278 26.58 31.23 -4.76
CA PRO A 278 27.83 31.34 -5.52
C PRO A 278 28.84 32.10 -4.66
N SER A 279 30.05 31.54 -4.52
CA SER A 279 31.12 32.12 -3.71
C SER A 279 31.33 33.57 -4.13
N THR A 280 30.92 34.52 -3.28
CA THR A 280 31.33 35.91 -3.47
C THR A 280 32.79 36.01 -3.06
N THR A 281 33.71 35.74 -4.00
CA THR A 281 35.08 36.24 -3.92
C THR A 281 35.01 37.76 -3.94
N ARG A 282 34.81 38.38 -2.78
CA ARG A 282 34.98 39.82 -2.58
C ARG A 282 36.30 40.04 -1.85
N PRO A 283 37.33 40.62 -2.50
CA PRO A 283 38.61 40.88 -1.85
C PRO A 283 38.42 41.88 -0.71
N ALA A 284 39.15 41.66 0.39
CA ALA A 284 39.09 42.47 1.59
C ALA A 284 39.39 43.95 1.30
N ARG A 285 38.39 44.82 1.45
CA ARG A 285 38.62 46.25 1.72
C ARG A 285 38.10 46.58 3.12
N ARG A 286 38.95 47.24 3.89
CA ARG A 286 38.62 47.90 5.16
C ARG A 286 37.48 48.90 4.95
N GLN A 287 36.58 48.94 5.93
CA GLN A 287 35.42 49.83 6.01
C GLN A 287 35.84 51.26 6.34
N THR A 288 35.19 52.25 5.71
CA THR A 288 34.80 53.54 6.32
C THR A 288 33.59 54.16 5.58
N GLU A 289 32.54 54.45 6.38
CA GLU A 289 31.46 55.46 6.22
C GLU A 289 30.16 55.19 5.37
N ALA A 290 29.04 55.72 5.90
CA ALA A 290 27.59 55.42 5.69
C ALA A 290 26.87 56.30 4.61
N PRO A 291 25.51 56.38 4.45
CA PRO A 291 24.35 55.54 4.80
C PRO A 291 23.48 55.11 3.55
N ALA A 292 22.43 54.31 3.77
CA ALA A 292 21.62 53.60 2.75
C ALA A 292 20.64 54.46 1.91
N PRO A 293 20.18 53.95 0.75
CA PRO A 293 18.82 54.17 0.27
C PRO A 293 18.00 52.87 0.23
N THR A 294 16.72 53.06 0.50
CA THR A 294 15.62 52.11 0.69
C THR A 294 15.26 51.32 -0.57
N THR A 295 15.53 50.01 -0.57
CA THR A 295 14.63 48.98 -1.12
C THR A 295 14.84 47.73 -0.27
N ALA A 296 13.80 47.25 0.41
CA ALA A 296 13.87 46.00 1.15
C ALA A 296 14.10 44.86 0.15
N PRO A 297 15.23 44.14 0.18
CA PRO A 297 15.31 42.89 -0.54
C PRO A 297 14.39 41.91 0.19
N VAL A 298 13.54 41.26 -0.59
CA VAL A 298 12.79 40.06 -0.23
C VAL A 298 13.68 39.20 0.66
N ALA A 299 13.19 38.82 1.84
CA ALA A 299 13.85 37.84 2.69
C ALA A 299 13.94 36.52 1.91
N VAL A 300 14.99 36.36 1.12
CA VAL A 300 15.44 35.07 0.64
C VAL A 300 15.82 34.33 1.91
N ALA A 301 15.06 33.27 2.21
CA ALA A 301 15.27 32.41 3.36
C ALA A 301 16.77 32.17 3.56
N GLN A 302 17.26 32.44 4.78
CA GLN A 302 18.61 32.08 5.19
C GLN A 302 18.87 30.62 4.76
N GLY A 303 19.80 30.43 3.83
CA GLY A 303 20.16 29.12 3.31
C GLY A 303 20.60 28.21 4.45
N CYS A 304 19.91 27.08 4.62
CA CYS A 304 20.32 26.04 5.55
C CYS A 304 21.62 25.38 5.03
N PRO A 305 22.66 25.22 5.87
CA PRO A 305 23.95 24.66 5.45
C PRO A 305 23.97 23.13 5.31
N ALA A 306 22.80 22.48 5.17
CA ALA A 306 22.63 21.05 4.92
C ALA A 306 21.40 20.81 4.02
N THR A 307 21.34 19.66 3.34
CA THR A 307 20.15 19.21 2.58
C THR A 307 18.90 19.42 3.43
N CYS A 308 17.91 20.15 2.91
CA CYS A 308 16.63 20.29 3.62
C CYS A 308 16.09 18.89 3.93
N ALA A 309 15.56 18.67 5.13
CA ALA A 309 14.88 17.42 5.44
C ALA A 309 13.77 17.20 4.39
N GLY A 310 13.69 15.98 3.87
CA GLY A 310 12.60 15.50 3.04
C GLY A 310 11.28 15.54 3.80
N ARG A 311 10.21 15.04 3.19
CA ARG A 311 8.89 15.05 3.84
C ARG A 311 8.54 13.67 4.37
N ALA A 312 7.85 13.62 5.51
CA ALA A 312 7.39 12.36 6.09
C ALA A 312 6.46 11.66 5.11
N GLY A 313 6.45 10.33 5.11
CA GLY A 313 5.50 9.55 4.31
C GLY A 313 4.05 9.80 4.73
N GLY A 314 3.12 9.64 3.79
CA GLY A 314 1.69 9.76 4.06
C GLY A 314 1.21 8.62 4.96
N ALA A 315 0.23 8.88 5.81
CA ALA A 315 -0.40 7.81 6.61
C ALA A 315 -1.26 6.90 5.72
N GLY A 316 -1.38 5.63 6.10
CA GLY A 316 -2.37 4.74 5.51
C GLY A 316 -3.81 5.14 5.84
N GLY A 317 -4.77 4.65 5.06
CA GLY A 317 -6.20 4.82 5.31
C GLY A 317 -6.77 3.73 6.22
N LEU A 318 -7.78 4.04 7.03
CA LEU A 318 -8.43 3.06 7.91
C LEU A 318 -9.10 1.93 7.12
N GLY A 319 -9.09 0.72 7.66
CA GLY A 319 -9.94 -0.37 7.16
C GLY A 319 -11.41 -0.16 7.52
N GLY A 320 -12.32 -0.50 6.61
CA GLY A 320 -13.77 -0.42 6.83
C GLY A 320 -14.29 -1.54 7.72
N SER A 321 -15.39 -1.32 8.42
CA SER A 321 -15.99 -2.36 9.27
C SER A 321 -16.84 -3.34 8.45
N GLY A 322 -16.74 -4.63 8.78
CA GLY A 322 -17.62 -5.68 8.27
C GLY A 322 -18.75 -5.97 9.26
N SER A 323 -19.92 -6.35 8.74
CA SER A 323 -21.08 -6.74 9.55
C SER A 323 -21.76 -7.97 8.94
N ASP A 324 -22.22 -8.90 9.77
CA ASP A 324 -23.09 -10.00 9.36
C ASP A 324 -24.08 -10.34 10.50
N THR A 325 -25.28 -10.75 10.11
CA THR A 325 -26.37 -11.17 11.01
C THR A 325 -26.79 -12.62 10.75
N SER A 326 -26.15 -13.28 9.79
CA SER A 326 -26.37 -14.67 9.36
C SER A 326 -25.31 -15.62 9.94
N GLU A 327 -25.32 -16.88 9.49
CA GLU A 327 -24.31 -17.87 9.89
C GLU A 327 -22.96 -17.70 9.16
N GLY A 328 -22.90 -16.82 8.15
CA GLY A 328 -21.70 -16.58 7.34
C GLY A 328 -20.56 -15.90 8.12
N PRO A 329 -19.29 -16.13 7.76
CA PRO A 329 -18.17 -15.40 8.33
C PRO A 329 -18.10 -13.96 7.77
N VAL A 330 -17.60 -13.04 8.59
CA VAL A 330 -17.41 -11.65 8.20
C VAL A 330 -16.05 -11.10 8.61
N THR A 331 -15.51 -10.21 7.79
CA THR A 331 -14.19 -9.62 8.00
C THR A 331 -14.26 -8.11 7.90
N GLY A 332 -13.64 -7.41 8.84
CA GLY A 332 -13.28 -6.00 8.67
C GLY A 332 -12.20 -5.86 7.60
N GLY A 333 -12.19 -4.76 6.87
CA GLY A 333 -11.16 -4.47 5.88
C GLY A 333 -9.81 -4.20 6.54
N ASN A 334 -8.71 -4.46 5.84
CA ASN A 334 -7.38 -4.20 6.34
C ASN A 334 -7.10 -2.69 6.38
N GLY A 335 -6.27 -2.26 7.32
CA GLY A 335 -5.72 -0.92 7.33
C GLY A 335 -4.70 -0.74 6.21
N GLY A 336 -4.66 0.46 5.64
CA GLY A 336 -3.70 0.83 4.62
C GLY A 336 -2.30 0.99 5.18
N ASN A 337 -1.29 0.68 4.37
CA ASN A 337 0.10 0.88 4.73
C ASN A 337 0.46 2.38 4.72
N GLY A 338 1.38 2.80 5.59
CA GLY A 338 2.01 4.11 5.48
C GLY A 338 2.96 4.18 4.28
N GLY A 339 3.15 5.37 3.73
CA GLY A 339 4.12 5.63 2.66
C GLY A 339 5.53 5.81 3.21
N ASP A 340 6.55 5.58 2.38
CA ASP A 340 7.94 5.78 2.79
C ASP A 340 8.27 7.28 2.97
N GLY A 341 9.16 7.61 3.90
CA GLY A 341 9.65 8.96 4.15
C GLY A 341 10.74 9.38 3.17
N GLY A 342 10.79 10.68 2.85
CA GLY A 342 11.92 11.27 2.15
C GLY A 342 13.19 11.31 3.02
N PRO A 343 14.40 11.56 2.45
CA PRO A 343 15.65 11.65 3.19
C PRO A 343 15.53 12.59 4.39
N GLY A 344 15.89 12.15 5.59
CA GLY A 344 15.76 12.95 6.81
C GLY A 344 14.34 13.03 7.39
N ALA A 345 13.37 12.31 6.83
CA ALA A 345 11.98 12.33 7.28
C ALA A 345 11.41 10.93 7.54
N PRO A 346 10.51 10.79 8.54
CA PRO A 346 10.03 9.50 8.97
C PRO A 346 9.09 8.87 7.94
N GLY A 347 8.98 7.54 7.99
CA GLY A 347 7.93 6.82 7.28
C GLY A 347 6.54 7.18 7.82
N GLY A 348 5.53 7.07 6.99
CA GLY A 348 4.14 7.22 7.38
C GLY A 348 3.67 6.04 8.23
N ASN A 349 2.73 6.28 9.14
CA ASN A 349 2.18 5.21 9.95
C ASN A 349 1.19 4.36 9.14
N GLY A 350 1.17 3.06 9.40
CA GLY A 350 0.10 2.17 8.98
C GLY A 350 -1.18 2.47 9.74
N ALA A 351 -2.33 2.20 9.12
CA ALA A 351 -3.61 2.48 9.71
C ALA A 351 -4.22 1.26 10.42
N PRO A 352 -5.11 1.46 11.40
CA PRO A 352 -5.91 0.39 11.97
C PRO A 352 -6.75 -0.39 10.94
N GLY A 353 -6.84 -1.70 11.14
CA GLY A 353 -7.81 -2.56 10.48
C GLY A 353 -9.23 -2.34 11.01
N GLY A 354 -10.22 -2.65 10.17
CA GLY A 354 -11.64 -2.51 10.48
C GLY A 354 -12.16 -3.61 11.42
N ILE A 355 -13.28 -3.33 12.08
CA ILE A 355 -13.92 -4.28 12.99
C ILE A 355 -14.75 -5.27 12.16
N GLY A 356 -14.69 -6.56 12.47
CA GLY A 356 -15.67 -7.54 12.01
C GLY A 356 -16.74 -7.75 13.08
N VAL A 357 -18.02 -7.57 12.74
CA VAL A 357 -19.14 -7.76 13.67
C VAL A 357 -20.06 -8.85 13.16
N ASN A 358 -20.19 -9.96 13.89
CA ASN A 358 -21.17 -11.00 13.61
C ASN A 358 -22.18 -11.11 14.75
N THR A 359 -23.44 -10.80 14.46
CA THR A 359 -24.53 -10.93 15.43
C THR A 359 -25.33 -12.22 15.27
N GLY A 360 -25.06 -12.97 14.20
CA GLY A 360 -25.50 -14.36 14.02
C GLY A 360 -24.55 -15.35 14.69
N THR A 361 -24.52 -16.58 14.18
CA THR A 361 -23.69 -17.69 14.70
C THR A 361 -22.33 -17.79 14.00
N GLY A 362 -22.08 -16.95 13.00
CA GLY A 362 -20.86 -16.99 12.19
C GLY A 362 -19.64 -16.38 12.88
N TRP A 363 -18.50 -16.47 12.19
CA TRP A 363 -17.22 -15.97 12.69
C TRP A 363 -17.06 -14.48 12.37
N ALA A 364 -16.44 -13.75 13.28
CA ALA A 364 -16.17 -12.33 13.13
C ALA A 364 -14.66 -12.10 13.15
N TYR A 365 -14.08 -11.70 12.02
CA TYR A 365 -12.66 -11.41 11.89
C TYR A 365 -12.42 -9.90 11.85
N GLY A 366 -11.55 -9.41 12.72
CA GLY A 366 -10.99 -8.09 12.56
C GLY A 366 -10.06 -8.02 11.35
N GLY A 367 -10.02 -6.89 10.67
CA GLY A 367 -9.04 -6.64 9.61
C GLY A 367 -7.64 -6.46 10.17
N ASN A 368 -6.61 -6.78 9.40
CA ASN A 368 -5.23 -6.57 9.83
C ASN A 368 -4.89 -5.07 9.84
N GLY A 369 -4.00 -4.65 10.73
CA GLY A 369 -3.41 -3.32 10.68
C GLY A 369 -2.46 -3.17 9.50
N GLY A 370 -2.41 -1.98 8.92
CA GLY A 370 -1.46 -1.66 7.85
C GLY A 370 -0.03 -1.56 8.35
N ASN A 371 0.95 -1.83 7.50
CA ASN A 371 2.36 -1.68 7.85
C ASN A 371 2.77 -0.21 7.87
N GLY A 372 3.73 0.16 8.72
CA GLY A 372 4.40 1.45 8.65
C GLY A 372 5.33 1.53 7.44
N GLY A 373 5.47 2.73 6.87
CA GLY A 373 6.41 2.99 5.77
C GLY A 373 7.86 3.09 6.24
N ASP A 374 8.81 2.87 5.35
CA ASP A 374 10.23 2.99 5.68
C ASP A 374 10.63 4.46 5.90
N GLY A 375 11.51 4.73 6.86
CA GLY A 375 12.07 6.05 7.09
C GLY A 375 13.15 6.39 6.07
N GLY A 376 13.23 7.66 5.65
CA GLY A 376 14.34 8.12 4.82
C GLY A 376 15.64 8.22 5.62
N ALA A 377 16.77 8.37 4.93
CA ALA A 377 18.11 8.44 5.55
C ALA A 377 18.14 9.35 6.80
N GLY A 378 18.54 8.83 7.96
CA GLY A 378 18.58 9.60 9.22
C GLY A 378 17.23 9.75 9.96
N ALA A 379 16.16 9.12 9.47
CA ALA A 379 14.83 9.21 10.10
C ALA A 379 14.18 7.85 10.36
N ARG A 380 13.29 7.84 11.36
CA ARG A 380 12.65 6.64 11.89
C ARG A 380 11.64 6.03 10.90
N GLY A 381 11.50 4.72 10.89
CA GLY A 381 10.37 4.06 10.21
C GLY A 381 9.02 4.42 10.84
N GLY A 382 7.95 4.33 10.05
CA GLY A 382 6.59 4.54 10.53
C GLY A 382 6.11 3.40 11.43
N ASP A 383 5.23 3.69 12.38
CA ASP A 383 4.65 2.66 13.24
C ASP A 383 3.59 1.84 12.46
N GLY A 384 3.49 0.55 12.76
CA GLY A 384 2.44 -0.32 12.24
C GLY A 384 1.07 -0.01 12.85
N GLY A 385 0.01 -0.20 12.07
CA GLY A 385 -1.37 -0.01 12.48
C GLY A 385 -1.87 -1.16 13.36
N ASN A 386 -2.84 -0.89 14.22
CA ASN A 386 -3.44 -1.93 15.06
C ASN A 386 -4.35 -2.86 14.24
N GLY A 387 -4.42 -4.13 14.61
CA GLY A 387 -5.45 -5.03 14.13
C GLY A 387 -6.84 -4.61 14.61
N GLY A 388 -7.85 -4.86 13.78
CA GLY A 388 -9.25 -4.65 14.11
C GLY A 388 -9.77 -5.74 15.05
N ASN A 389 -10.87 -5.46 15.75
CA ASN A 389 -11.48 -6.44 16.64
C ASN A 389 -12.42 -7.39 15.88
N GLY A 390 -12.51 -8.63 16.34
CA GLY A 390 -13.55 -9.59 15.94
C GLY A 390 -14.62 -9.68 17.04
N LEU A 391 -15.84 -9.24 16.75
CA LEU A 391 -16.95 -9.19 17.69
C LEU A 391 -18.06 -10.17 17.28
N ALA A 392 -18.26 -11.23 18.06
CA ALA A 392 -19.32 -12.21 17.83
C ALA A 392 -20.27 -12.28 19.04
N LEU A 393 -21.59 -12.27 18.84
CA LEU A 393 -22.57 -12.11 19.94
C LEU A 393 -23.44 -13.35 20.23
N ASN A 394 -23.69 -14.24 19.25
CA ASN A 394 -24.65 -15.34 19.38
C ASN A 394 -23.98 -16.72 19.23
N GLY A 395 -22.95 -16.97 20.05
CA GLY A 395 -22.20 -18.23 20.02
C GLY A 395 -21.18 -18.36 18.88
N GLY A 396 -21.07 -17.35 18.01
CA GLY A 396 -20.00 -17.24 17.02
C GLY A 396 -18.63 -16.97 17.64
N ASN A 397 -17.58 -17.12 16.83
CA ASN A 397 -16.20 -16.94 17.26
C ASN A 397 -15.64 -15.58 16.80
N GLY A 398 -15.10 -14.80 17.73
CA GLY A 398 -14.40 -13.54 17.41
C GLY A 398 -12.91 -13.78 17.20
N ILE A 399 -12.33 -13.29 16.11
CA ILE A 399 -10.89 -13.36 15.86
C ILE A 399 -10.37 -11.94 15.62
N GLY A 400 -9.45 -11.50 16.48
CA GLY A 400 -8.76 -10.23 16.28
C GLY A 400 -7.87 -10.26 15.04
N GLY A 401 -7.82 -9.16 14.31
CA GLY A 401 -6.86 -8.99 13.22
C GLY A 401 -5.43 -8.82 13.75
N ASN A 402 -4.43 -9.15 12.94
CA ASN A 402 -3.04 -8.96 13.34
C ASN A 402 -2.64 -7.49 13.29
N GLY A 403 -1.72 -7.07 14.17
CA GLY A 403 -1.08 -5.78 14.08
C GLY A 403 -0.15 -5.70 12.87
N GLY A 404 -0.07 -4.51 12.25
CA GLY A 404 0.84 -4.25 11.13
C GLY A 404 2.30 -4.18 11.57
N ALA A 405 3.21 -4.49 10.66
CA ALA A 405 4.64 -4.37 10.92
C ALA A 405 5.07 -2.89 11.03
N GLY A 406 6.05 -2.59 11.88
CA GLY A 406 6.73 -1.31 11.86
C GLY A 406 7.64 -1.18 10.63
N GLY A 407 7.72 0.01 10.05
CA GLY A 407 8.60 0.31 8.93
C GLY A 407 10.08 0.32 9.33
N ARG A 408 10.99 0.07 8.39
CA ARG A 408 12.43 0.11 8.66
C ARG A 408 12.90 1.54 8.88
N GLY A 409 13.88 1.74 9.75
CA GLY A 409 14.57 3.02 9.88
C GLY A 409 15.46 3.30 8.68
N GLY A 410 15.64 4.57 8.33
CA GLY A 410 16.67 5.00 7.39
C GLY A 410 18.05 5.02 8.05
N THR A 411 19.10 5.26 7.27
CA THR A 411 20.51 5.18 7.71
C THR A 411 20.74 5.81 9.09
N GLY A 412 21.13 4.99 10.07
CA GLY A 412 21.37 5.40 11.46
C GLY A 412 20.16 5.77 12.32
N ALA A 413 18.95 5.49 11.85
CA ALA A 413 17.71 5.77 12.56
C ALA A 413 16.93 4.50 12.91
N ALA A 414 16.07 4.64 13.92
CA ALA A 414 15.32 3.54 14.50
C ALA A 414 14.25 2.97 13.56
N GLY A 415 13.93 1.69 13.73
CA GLY A 415 12.71 1.13 13.16
C GLY A 415 11.44 1.70 13.80
N GLY A 416 10.32 1.60 13.09
CA GLY A 416 8.98 1.83 13.61
C GLY A 416 8.55 0.69 14.52
N ASN A 417 7.63 0.94 15.44
CA ASN A 417 7.06 -0.11 16.29
C ASN A 417 6.02 -0.91 15.52
N GLY A 418 5.86 -2.19 15.86
CA GLY A 418 4.76 -3.00 15.38
C GLY A 418 3.42 -2.59 16.01
N GLY A 419 2.33 -2.78 15.27
CA GLY A 419 0.98 -2.50 15.72
C GLY A 419 0.47 -3.56 16.71
N ILE A 420 -0.49 -3.18 17.54
CA ILE A 420 -1.12 -4.10 18.50
C ILE A 420 -2.09 -5.02 17.74
N GLY A 421 -2.12 -6.31 18.06
CA GLY A 421 -3.14 -7.23 17.58
C GLY A 421 -4.54 -6.87 18.11
N GLY A 422 -5.55 -7.06 17.27
CA GLY A 422 -6.94 -6.81 17.62
C GLY A 422 -7.46 -7.82 18.64
N GLY A 423 -8.47 -7.44 19.42
CA GLY A 423 -9.08 -8.34 20.39
C GLY A 423 -10.26 -9.11 19.83
N ALA A 424 -10.58 -10.24 20.45
CA ALA A 424 -11.92 -10.82 20.44
C ALA A 424 -12.78 -10.16 21.54
N THR A 425 -12.75 -8.82 21.64
CA THR A 425 -13.24 -8.09 22.82
C THR A 425 -14.63 -7.49 22.60
N GLY A 426 -15.52 -7.82 23.53
CA GLY A 426 -16.87 -7.27 23.68
C GLY A 426 -17.57 -7.92 24.88
N THR A 427 -18.52 -7.23 25.52
CA THR A 427 -19.23 -7.69 26.73
C THR A 427 -20.00 -9.01 26.53
N LEU A 428 -20.07 -9.53 25.31
CA LEU A 428 -20.83 -10.72 24.93
C LEU A 428 -20.07 -11.69 23.98
N THR A 429 -18.78 -11.46 23.70
CA THR A 429 -17.99 -12.40 22.90
C THR A 429 -17.43 -13.51 23.79
N PHE A 430 -18.13 -14.64 23.85
CA PHE A 430 -17.75 -15.74 24.72
C PHE A 430 -16.59 -16.59 24.17
N PHE A 431 -16.47 -16.71 22.84
CA PHE A 431 -15.44 -17.49 22.16
C PHE A 431 -14.60 -16.59 21.25
N GLY A 432 -13.28 -16.68 21.31
CA GLY A 432 -12.43 -15.95 20.36
C GLY A 432 -10.96 -15.88 20.65
N SER A 433 -10.13 -15.80 19.61
CA SER A 433 -8.69 -15.60 19.75
C SER A 433 -8.29 -14.14 19.49
N GLY A 434 -7.36 -13.63 20.28
CA GLY A 434 -6.70 -12.35 19.99
C GLY A 434 -5.84 -12.46 18.73
N GLY A 435 -5.71 -11.35 18.00
CA GLY A 435 -4.77 -11.25 16.88
C GLY A 435 -3.34 -11.09 17.38
N ASP A 436 -2.36 -11.50 16.57
CA ASP A 436 -0.95 -11.34 16.92
C ASP A 436 -0.53 -9.87 16.82
N GLY A 437 0.44 -9.47 17.65
CA GLY A 437 1.12 -8.18 17.52
C GLY A 437 2.03 -8.15 16.29
N GLY A 438 2.09 -7.01 15.62
CA GLY A 438 2.97 -6.82 14.47
C GLY A 438 4.45 -6.79 14.86
N PRO A 439 5.38 -7.23 13.99
CA PRO A 439 6.80 -7.13 14.28
C PRO A 439 7.28 -5.67 14.26
N GLY A 440 8.27 -5.34 15.08
CA GLY A 440 8.97 -4.06 15.01
C GLY A 440 9.86 -3.97 13.77
N GLY A 441 9.98 -2.77 13.21
CA GLY A 441 10.82 -2.50 12.06
C GLY A 441 12.31 -2.60 12.39
N ALA A 442 13.13 -3.01 11.43
CA ALA A 442 14.58 -3.03 11.61
C ALA A 442 15.16 -1.60 11.66
N GLY A 443 16.20 -1.39 12.48
CA GLY A 443 17.11 -0.26 12.33
C GLY A 443 17.95 -0.40 11.05
N ALA A 444 18.45 0.70 10.49
CA ALA A 444 19.11 0.65 9.18
C ALA A 444 20.42 -0.15 9.11
N ASN A 445 20.63 -0.79 7.96
CA ASN A 445 21.71 -1.74 7.68
C ASN A 445 22.88 -1.18 6.84
N THR A 446 23.31 0.06 7.05
CA THR A 446 24.43 0.66 6.29
C THR A 446 25.47 1.31 7.20
N ALA A 447 26.75 1.21 6.79
CA ALA A 447 27.93 1.56 7.58
C ALA A 447 27.85 2.98 8.20
N GLY A 448 27.87 3.05 9.54
CA GLY A 448 27.71 4.27 10.33
C GLY A 448 27.25 3.97 11.77
N THR A 449 26.74 4.96 12.51
CA THR A 449 26.01 4.72 13.78
C THR A 449 24.66 4.11 13.42
N GLY A 450 24.50 2.79 13.46
CA GLY A 450 23.26 2.07 13.12
C GLY A 450 22.04 2.53 13.91
N GLY A 451 20.84 2.11 13.51
CA GLY A 451 19.60 2.42 14.23
C GLY A 451 19.24 1.38 15.29
N VAL A 452 18.46 1.75 16.33
CA VAL A 452 17.83 0.74 17.20
C VAL A 452 16.67 0.05 16.48
N GLY A 453 16.44 -1.23 16.77
CA GLY A 453 15.26 -1.93 16.27
C GLY A 453 13.97 -1.40 16.91
N GLY A 454 12.87 -1.41 16.15
CA GLY A 454 11.55 -1.06 16.65
C GLY A 454 10.98 -2.10 17.62
N VAL A 455 10.10 -1.68 18.53
CA VAL A 455 9.47 -2.61 19.49
C VAL A 455 8.38 -3.42 18.78
N GLY A 456 8.27 -4.71 19.09
CA GLY A 456 7.17 -5.55 18.62
C GLY A 456 5.84 -5.18 19.27
N GLY A 457 4.75 -5.28 18.51
CA GLY A 457 3.41 -4.97 18.97
C GLY A 457 2.90 -5.99 19.99
N ALA A 458 2.01 -5.57 20.89
CA ALA A 458 1.39 -6.51 21.81
C ALA A 458 0.34 -7.37 21.09
N GLY A 459 0.16 -8.62 21.53
CA GLY A 459 -0.92 -9.48 21.10
C GLY A 459 -2.28 -9.02 21.65
N GLY A 460 -3.34 -9.35 20.93
CA GLY A 460 -4.71 -9.03 21.26
C GLY A 460 -5.29 -9.92 22.35
N GLN A 461 -6.34 -9.45 23.00
CA GLN A 461 -7.03 -10.22 24.04
C GLN A 461 -7.93 -11.30 23.41
N GLY A 462 -7.95 -12.49 24.01
CA GLY A 462 -8.89 -13.56 23.68
C GLY A 462 -10.32 -13.29 24.16
N GLY A 463 -11.23 -14.23 23.89
CA GLY A 463 -12.65 -14.16 24.25
C GLY A 463 -12.90 -14.31 25.76
N LEU A 464 -14.11 -13.97 26.20
CA LEU A 464 -14.45 -13.92 27.63
C LEU A 464 -14.44 -15.29 28.31
N LEU A 465 -14.97 -16.34 27.66
CA LEU A 465 -15.08 -17.69 28.24
C LEU A 465 -13.96 -18.58 27.73
N PHE A 466 -13.77 -18.66 26.42
CA PHE A 466 -12.73 -19.47 25.80
C PHE A 466 -12.06 -18.71 24.67
N GLY A 467 -10.77 -19.00 24.49
CA GLY A 467 -9.99 -18.54 23.37
C GLY A 467 -8.78 -17.70 23.78
N ASP A 468 -7.70 -17.93 23.05
CA ASP A 468 -6.37 -17.58 23.51
C ASP A 468 -6.05 -16.12 23.23
N GLY A 469 -5.20 -15.54 24.06
CA GLY A 469 -4.56 -14.28 23.73
C GLY A 469 -3.66 -14.42 22.51
N GLY A 470 -3.57 -13.37 21.70
CA GLY A 470 -2.66 -13.33 20.56
C GLY A 470 -1.21 -13.26 21.02
N ASN A 471 -0.27 -13.71 20.18
CA ASN A 471 1.15 -13.62 20.50
C ASN A 471 1.65 -12.17 20.37
N GLY A 472 2.67 -11.81 21.13
CA GLY A 472 3.40 -10.57 20.95
C GLY A 472 4.27 -10.63 19.69
N GLY A 473 4.36 -9.51 18.99
CA GLY A 473 5.20 -9.37 17.81
C GLY A 473 6.69 -9.39 18.16
N ALA A 474 7.52 -9.88 17.25
CA ALA A 474 8.98 -9.83 17.44
C ALA A 474 9.50 -8.39 17.45
N GLY A 475 10.54 -8.12 18.23
CA GLY A 475 11.29 -6.88 18.16
C GLY A 475 12.12 -6.80 16.87
N GLY A 476 12.27 -5.60 16.33
CA GLY A 476 13.08 -5.35 15.14
C GLY A 476 14.57 -5.53 15.39
N ALA A 477 15.31 -5.95 14.37
CA ALA A 477 16.78 -6.01 14.48
C ALA A 477 17.39 -4.60 14.61
N GLY A 478 18.46 -4.47 15.39
CA GLY A 478 19.32 -3.29 15.40
C GLY A 478 20.16 -3.19 14.12
N GLY A 479 20.56 -1.97 13.77
CA GLY A 479 21.34 -1.68 12.57
C GLY A 479 22.82 -2.08 12.67
N ILE A 480 23.47 -2.32 11.53
CA ILE A 480 24.90 -2.64 11.47
C ILE A 480 25.76 -1.38 11.71
N GLY A 481 26.21 -1.20 12.96
CA GLY A 481 27.24 -0.24 13.38
C GLY A 481 26.91 0.45 14.72
N GLY A 482 27.88 0.53 15.63
CA GLY A 482 27.72 1.11 16.98
C GLY A 482 26.99 0.20 17.99
N LEU A 483 26.93 0.61 19.28
CA LEU A 483 26.37 -0.17 20.41
C LEU A 483 24.82 -0.32 20.39
N GLN A 484 24.22 -0.43 19.22
CA GLN A 484 22.78 -0.22 19.02
C GLN A 484 21.96 -1.47 19.35
N LEU A 485 20.88 -1.26 20.10
CA LEU A 485 20.06 -2.33 20.64
C LEU A 485 19.08 -2.90 19.60
N GLY A 486 18.87 -4.20 19.66
CA GLY A 486 17.68 -4.81 19.08
C GLY A 486 16.42 -4.33 19.79
N GLY A 487 15.31 -4.26 19.06
CA GLY A 487 14.01 -3.88 19.60
C GLY A 487 13.47 -4.90 20.59
N ALA A 488 12.72 -4.46 21.59
CA ALA A 488 12.06 -5.38 22.50
C ALA A 488 10.93 -6.15 21.79
N GLY A 489 10.72 -7.40 22.17
CA GLY A 489 9.55 -8.17 21.77
C GLY A 489 8.28 -7.63 22.43
N GLY A 490 7.16 -7.77 21.72
CA GLY A 490 5.84 -7.39 22.19
C GLY A 490 5.31 -8.34 23.26
N LYS A 491 4.42 -7.86 24.11
CA LYS A 491 3.76 -8.71 25.11
C LYS A 491 2.71 -9.61 24.45
N GLY A 492 2.57 -10.84 24.89
CA GLY A 492 1.40 -11.65 24.55
C GLY A 492 0.11 -11.06 25.12
N GLY A 493 -1.00 -11.27 24.44
CA GLY A 493 -2.33 -10.91 24.91
C GLY A 493 -2.84 -11.91 25.93
N SER A 494 -3.84 -11.54 26.74
CA SER A 494 -4.37 -12.45 27.76
C SER A 494 -5.51 -13.31 27.21
N GLY A 495 -5.57 -14.55 27.68
CA GLY A 495 -6.79 -15.35 27.71
C GLY A 495 -7.54 -15.10 29.04
N LEU A 496 -8.86 -15.31 29.07
CA LEU A 496 -9.69 -14.78 30.17
C LEU A 496 -10.24 -15.80 31.20
N VAL A 497 -11.15 -16.71 30.84
CA VAL A 497 -11.65 -17.74 31.79
C VAL A 497 -11.01 -19.09 31.49
N GLY A 498 -11.20 -19.58 30.27
CA GLY A 498 -10.65 -20.82 29.74
C GLY A 498 -9.72 -20.62 28.54
N GLY A 499 -9.27 -19.40 28.28
CA GLY A 499 -8.29 -19.11 27.23
C GLY A 499 -6.85 -19.06 27.77
N ASP A 500 -5.91 -19.58 27.00
CA ASP A 500 -4.48 -19.47 27.29
C ASP A 500 -3.98 -18.04 27.04
N GLY A 501 -2.93 -17.65 27.75
CA GLY A 501 -2.21 -16.42 27.44
C GLY A 501 -1.38 -16.59 26.16
N GLY A 502 -1.34 -15.56 25.32
CA GLY A 502 -0.48 -15.56 24.13
C GLY A 502 1.00 -15.48 24.49
N ASN A 503 1.87 -16.01 23.64
CA ASN A 503 3.31 -15.97 23.92
C ASN A 503 3.87 -14.56 23.77
N GLY A 504 4.90 -14.23 24.56
CA GLY A 504 5.67 -13.01 24.36
C GLY A 504 6.49 -13.08 23.07
N GLY A 505 6.63 -11.96 22.37
CA GLY A 505 7.42 -11.88 21.15
C GLY A 505 8.92 -11.96 21.45
N ALA A 506 9.71 -12.54 20.54
CA ALA A 506 11.16 -12.55 20.70
C ALA A 506 11.75 -11.13 20.62
N GLY A 507 12.82 -10.86 21.37
CA GLY A 507 13.62 -9.66 21.22
C GLY A 507 14.39 -9.66 19.89
N GLY A 508 14.57 -8.49 19.29
CA GLY A 508 15.32 -8.35 18.05
C GLY A 508 16.83 -8.55 18.24
N ALA A 509 17.53 -9.00 17.20
CA ALA A 509 18.98 -9.09 17.26
C ALA A 509 19.64 -7.71 17.43
N GLY A 510 20.74 -7.64 18.17
CA GLY A 510 21.56 -6.43 18.30
C GLY A 510 22.43 -6.17 17.07
N GLY A 511 22.82 -4.91 16.86
CA GLY A 511 23.84 -4.55 15.86
C GLY A 511 25.25 -4.97 16.29
N ASN A 512 26.26 -4.84 15.42
CA ASN A 512 27.67 -5.10 15.78
C ASN A 512 28.10 -4.29 17.02
N GLY A 513 28.48 -4.96 18.11
CA GLY A 513 28.79 -4.37 19.41
C GLY A 513 27.57 -3.96 20.26
N GLY A 514 26.37 -4.11 19.72
CA GLY A 514 25.09 -3.78 20.35
C GLY A 514 24.42 -4.97 21.04
N LYS A 515 23.63 -4.68 22.06
CA LYS A 515 22.90 -5.71 22.81
C LYS A 515 21.68 -6.21 22.03
N GLY A 516 21.38 -7.48 22.15
CA GLY A 516 20.08 -8.00 21.73
C GLY A 516 18.93 -7.32 22.48
N GLY A 517 17.77 -7.25 21.84
CA GLY A 517 16.55 -6.72 22.44
C GLY A 517 15.98 -7.65 23.50
N ALA A 518 15.24 -7.09 24.46
CA ALA A 518 14.57 -7.91 25.46
C ALA A 518 13.43 -8.73 24.84
N GLY A 519 13.23 -9.96 25.30
CA GLY A 519 12.03 -10.72 24.99
C GLY A 519 10.77 -10.08 25.59
N GLY A 520 9.64 -10.25 24.92
CA GLY A 520 8.34 -9.80 25.36
C GLY A 520 7.79 -10.64 26.51
N ALA A 521 6.94 -10.06 27.34
CA ALA A 521 6.28 -10.81 28.39
C ALA A 521 5.21 -11.75 27.81
N GLY A 522 5.03 -12.94 28.40
CA GLY A 522 3.87 -13.78 28.10
C GLY A 522 2.56 -13.14 28.52
N GLY A 523 1.47 -13.54 27.88
CA GLY A 523 0.10 -13.11 28.17
C GLY A 523 -0.46 -13.75 29.43
N GLY A 524 -1.40 -13.07 30.08
CA GLY A 524 -2.08 -13.63 31.25
C GLY A 524 -2.95 -14.82 30.88
N ALA A 525 -2.94 -15.85 31.73
CA ALA A 525 -3.84 -17.00 31.58
C ALA A 525 -5.23 -16.71 32.12
N GLY A 526 -6.23 -17.42 31.57
CA GLY A 526 -7.51 -17.52 32.22
C GLY A 526 -7.49 -18.38 33.49
N MET A 527 -8.59 -18.35 34.25
CA MET A 527 -8.74 -19.06 35.53
C MET A 527 -8.34 -20.55 35.51
N PHE A 528 -8.56 -21.25 34.39
CA PHE A 528 -8.31 -22.68 34.23
C PHE A 528 -7.26 -23.03 33.17
N SER A 529 -6.47 -22.04 32.75
CA SER A 529 -5.67 -22.09 31.53
C SER A 529 -4.18 -21.83 31.78
N GLN A 530 -3.38 -21.99 30.73
CA GLN A 530 -1.93 -21.80 30.79
C GLN A 530 -1.54 -20.34 30.50
N PRO A 531 -0.59 -19.76 31.26
CA PRO A 531 -0.04 -18.47 30.92
C PRO A 531 0.81 -18.58 29.66
N GLY A 532 0.87 -17.50 28.90
CA GLY A 532 1.76 -17.44 27.75
C GLY A 532 3.22 -17.56 28.17
N VAL A 533 4.02 -18.23 27.34
CA VAL A 533 5.46 -18.28 27.59
C VAL A 533 6.09 -16.92 27.28
N HIS A 534 7.19 -16.61 27.94
CA HIS A 534 7.95 -15.41 27.64
C HIS A 534 8.56 -15.48 26.23
N GLY A 535 8.84 -14.32 25.65
CA GLY A 535 9.68 -14.23 24.47
C GLY A 535 11.15 -14.45 24.82
N ALA A 536 11.88 -15.11 23.92
CA ALA A 536 13.33 -15.21 24.03
C ALA A 536 14.00 -13.83 23.89
N GLY A 537 15.12 -13.61 24.57
CA GLY A 537 15.95 -12.44 24.34
C GLY A 537 16.62 -12.50 22.96
N GLY A 538 16.79 -11.35 22.31
CA GLY A 538 17.46 -11.28 21.02
C GLY A 538 18.95 -11.62 21.11
N THR A 539 19.54 -12.13 20.03
CA THR A 539 20.99 -12.38 19.99
C THR A 539 21.77 -11.06 20.02
N GLY A 540 22.94 -11.04 20.68
CA GLY A 540 23.86 -9.91 20.57
C GLY A 540 24.48 -9.86 19.17
N GLY A 541 24.85 -8.67 18.68
CA GLY A 541 25.70 -8.59 17.49
C GLY A 541 27.16 -8.92 17.83
N GLN A 542 28.06 -8.93 16.85
CA GLN A 542 29.47 -9.29 17.07
C GLN A 542 30.11 -8.48 18.20
N GLY A 543 30.67 -9.13 19.22
CA GLY A 543 31.20 -8.48 20.43
C GLY A 543 30.15 -7.84 21.37
N GLY A 544 28.85 -8.02 21.11
CA GLY A 544 27.73 -7.52 21.90
C GLY A 544 27.06 -8.61 22.74
N ALA A 545 26.53 -8.23 23.90
CA ALA A 545 25.80 -9.16 24.77
C ALA A 545 24.42 -9.51 24.20
N GLY A 546 23.96 -10.73 24.48
CA GLY A 546 22.56 -11.09 24.22
C GLY A 546 21.57 -10.23 24.99
N GLY A 547 20.33 -10.18 24.48
CA GLY A 547 19.20 -9.57 25.15
C GLY A 547 18.69 -10.45 26.30
N ALA A 548 18.07 -9.81 27.28
CA ALA A 548 17.37 -10.52 28.35
C ALA A 548 16.11 -11.20 27.81
N GLY A 549 15.78 -12.40 28.31
CA GLY A 549 14.47 -13.00 28.06
C GLY A 549 13.33 -12.16 28.66
N GLY A 550 12.12 -12.38 28.17
CA GLY A 550 10.92 -11.78 28.74
C GLY A 550 10.51 -12.40 30.07
N ALA A 551 9.57 -11.77 30.76
CA ALA A 551 8.88 -12.37 31.90
C ALA A 551 7.77 -13.32 31.43
N GLY A 552 7.56 -14.45 32.12
CA GLY A 552 6.41 -15.31 31.84
C GLY A 552 5.07 -14.61 32.08
N GLY A 553 4.00 -15.12 31.48
CA GLY A 553 2.65 -14.62 31.73
C GLY A 553 2.19 -14.81 33.17
N ALA A 554 1.29 -13.93 33.63
CA ALA A 554 0.66 -14.08 34.94
C ALA A 554 -0.27 -15.31 34.96
N ALA A 555 -0.13 -16.17 35.96
CA ALA A 555 -0.99 -17.34 36.14
C ALA A 555 -2.43 -16.93 36.50
N GLY A 556 -3.40 -17.73 36.07
CA GLY A 556 -4.81 -17.54 36.38
C GLY A 556 -5.15 -17.89 37.83
N ALA A 557 -6.05 -17.12 38.43
CA ALA A 557 -6.43 -17.22 39.85
C ALA A 557 -7.15 -18.53 40.27
N GLY A 558 -7.50 -19.42 39.33
CA GLY A 558 -8.28 -20.65 39.57
C GLY A 558 -7.50 -21.97 39.49
N THR A 559 -6.17 -21.93 39.30
CA THR A 559 -5.35 -23.14 39.16
C THR A 559 -5.08 -23.79 40.53
N VAL A 560 -5.58 -25.03 40.74
CA VAL A 560 -5.44 -25.81 42.00
C VAL A 560 -3.99 -26.27 42.25
N VAL A 561 -3.16 -26.27 41.21
CA VAL A 561 -1.72 -26.19 41.31
C VAL A 561 -1.40 -24.76 40.90
N ALA A 562 -0.84 -23.95 41.81
CA ALA A 562 -0.33 -22.64 41.43
C ALA A 562 0.53 -22.84 40.18
N GLY A 563 0.06 -22.33 39.03
CA GLY A 563 0.86 -22.38 37.82
C GLY A 563 2.23 -21.83 38.18
N ASN A 564 3.28 -22.63 37.98
CA ASN A 564 4.64 -22.16 38.23
C ASN A 564 4.78 -20.80 37.55
N PRO A 565 5.34 -19.77 38.21
CA PRO A 565 5.70 -18.54 37.53
C PRO A 565 6.41 -18.94 36.25
N GLY A 566 5.94 -18.46 35.09
CA GLY A 566 6.54 -18.86 33.82
C GLY A 566 8.05 -18.67 33.92
N ASP A 567 8.81 -19.70 33.52
CA ASP A 567 10.26 -19.73 33.71
C ASP A 567 10.91 -18.41 33.23
N PRO A 568 11.98 -17.91 33.87
CA PRO A 568 12.70 -16.75 33.36
C PRO A 568 13.19 -17.05 31.95
N GLY A 569 13.01 -16.11 31.02
CA GLY A 569 13.37 -16.36 29.65
C GLY A 569 14.85 -16.60 29.39
N GLY A 570 15.13 -17.52 28.46
CA GLY A 570 16.48 -17.80 28.01
C GLY A 570 17.18 -16.52 27.53
N PHE A 571 18.39 -16.27 28.03
CA PHE A 571 19.24 -15.19 27.54
C PHE A 571 19.54 -15.42 26.05
N GLY A 572 19.49 -14.35 25.25
CA GLY A 572 19.95 -14.42 23.88
C GLY A 572 21.42 -14.84 23.83
N ALA A 573 21.81 -15.60 22.80
CA ALA A 573 23.22 -15.94 22.60
C ALA A 573 24.05 -14.66 22.44
N ALA A 574 25.23 -14.62 23.06
CA ALA A 574 26.23 -13.59 22.77
C ALA A 574 26.64 -13.66 21.29
N GLY A 575 26.93 -12.51 20.67
CA GLY A 575 27.51 -12.51 19.32
C GLY A 575 28.87 -13.18 19.32
N ALA A 576 29.34 -13.67 18.16
CA ALA A 576 30.68 -14.23 18.08
C ALA A 576 31.74 -13.17 18.44
N ASP A 577 32.82 -13.61 19.09
CA ASP A 577 33.96 -12.75 19.36
C ASP A 577 34.54 -12.26 18.02
N GLY A 578 34.83 -10.96 17.92
CA GLY A 578 35.49 -10.42 16.73
C GLY A 578 36.86 -11.06 16.57
N LEU A 579 37.19 -11.50 15.35
CA LEU A 579 38.56 -11.94 15.02
C LEU A 579 39.52 -10.76 15.29
N PRO A 580 40.66 -10.99 15.97
CA PRO A 580 41.70 -9.97 16.08
C PRO A 580 42.15 -9.55 14.68
N GLY A 581 42.03 -8.26 14.38
CA GLY A 581 42.51 -7.65 13.13
C GLY A 581 44.03 -7.55 13.08
#